data_AF-A0A1K1LT94-F1
#
_entry.id   AF-A0A1K1LT94-F1
#
_cell.length_a   1.000
_cell.length_b   1.000
_cell.length_c   1.000
_cell.angle_alpha   90.00
_cell.angle_beta   90.00
_cell.angle_gamma   90.00
#
_symmetry.space_group_name_H-M   'P 1'
#
loop_
_entity.id
_entity.type
_entity.pdbx_description
1 polymer ?
#
loop_
_entity_poly.entity_id
_entity_poly.type
_entity_poly.pdbx_seq_one_letter_code
_entity_poly.pdbx_strand_id
1 'polypeptide(L)'
;MLENLSYALVQVVHNFGAAAVTGGAVWGLHPALGPAFQRRLVWVIGLSWGAQALSGAGFGTVSYYYYGQFPELSGVAFAALLTKILCAMGGVVVSVAYLRRADGWSEARRHAAWKLLTGLGTTALAAAAFLRWYA
;
A
#
# COMPACT_ATOMS: atom_id res chain seq x y z
N MET A 1 1.17 -25.39 -13.04
CA MET A 1 2.22 -25.26 -11.99
C MET A 1 2.88 -23.89 -12.01
N LEU A 2 3.38 -23.43 -13.17
CA LEU A 2 4.00 -22.11 -13.32
C LEU A 2 3.03 -20.94 -12.99
N GLU A 3 1.77 -21.04 -13.41
CA GLU A 3 0.72 -20.06 -13.08
C GLU A 3 0.56 -19.85 -11.56
N ASN A 4 0.31 -20.93 -10.81
CA ASN A 4 0.14 -20.85 -9.35
C ASN A 4 1.39 -20.30 -8.66
N LEU A 5 2.58 -20.63 -9.16
CA LEU A 5 3.83 -20.04 -8.66
C LEU A 5 3.89 -18.54 -8.94
N SER A 6 3.51 -18.10 -10.14
CA SER A 6 3.45 -16.66 -10.49
C SER A 6 2.50 -15.91 -9.55
N TYR A 7 1.27 -16.41 -9.34
CA TYR A 7 0.34 -15.80 -8.41
C TYR A 7 0.85 -15.82 -6.97
N ALA A 8 1.48 -16.90 -6.52
CA ALA A 8 2.04 -17.00 -5.18
C ALA A 8 3.15 -15.95 -4.94
N LEU A 9 4.06 -15.77 -5.90
CA LEU A 9 5.12 -14.77 -5.81
C LEU A 9 4.55 -13.35 -5.77
N VAL A 10 3.55 -13.05 -6.60
CA VAL A 10 2.84 -11.77 -6.57
C VAL A 10 2.19 -11.55 -5.19
N GLN A 11 1.52 -12.56 -4.63
CA GLN A 11 0.92 -12.47 -3.30
C GLN A 11 1.93 -12.22 -2.19
N VAL A 12 3.11 -12.86 -2.25
CA VAL A 12 4.17 -12.63 -1.25
C VAL A 12 4.54 -11.15 -1.24
N VAL A 13 4.87 -10.59 -2.40
CA VAL A 13 5.22 -9.16 -2.50
C VAL A 13 4.07 -8.27 -2.04
N HIS A 14 2.84 -8.59 -2.46
CA HIS A 14 1.65 -7.79 -2.13
C HIS A 14 1.36 -7.80 -0.61
N ASN A 15 1.40 -8.97 0.03
CA ASN A 15 1.07 -9.14 1.45
C ASN A 15 2.14 -8.53 2.37
N PHE A 16 3.43 -8.76 2.09
CA PHE A 16 4.49 -8.13 2.85
C PHE A 16 4.51 -6.61 2.65
N GLY A 17 4.20 -6.14 1.43
CA GLY A 17 3.96 -4.73 1.16
C GLY A 17 2.82 -4.17 2.02
N ALA A 18 1.68 -4.85 2.09
CA ALA A 18 0.53 -4.47 2.92
C ALA A 18 0.88 -4.40 4.41
N ALA A 19 1.60 -5.39 4.91
CA ALA A 19 2.07 -5.42 6.30
C ALA A 19 3.01 -4.25 6.60
N ALA A 20 3.96 -3.97 5.71
CA ALA A 20 4.92 -2.88 5.86
C ALA A 20 4.25 -1.50 5.83
N VAL A 21 3.31 -1.25 4.90
CA VAL A 21 2.62 0.06 4.84
C VAL A 21 1.76 0.30 6.07
N THR A 22 1.03 -0.71 6.55
CA THR A 22 0.10 -0.55 7.68
C THR A 22 0.85 -0.58 9.01
N GLY A 23 1.63 -1.63 9.25
CA GLY A 23 2.39 -1.80 10.49
C GLY A 23 3.46 -0.73 10.66
N GLY A 24 4.18 -0.39 9.57
CA GLY A 24 5.17 0.69 9.58
C GLY A 24 4.54 2.05 9.87
N ALA A 25 3.37 2.36 9.29
CA ALA A 25 2.70 3.62 9.56
C ALA A 25 2.20 3.72 11.02
N VAL A 26 1.62 2.64 11.56
CA VAL A 26 1.23 2.56 12.97
C VAL A 26 2.45 2.73 13.88
N TRP A 27 3.55 2.04 13.58
CA TRP A 27 4.79 2.17 14.34
C TRP A 27 5.36 3.60 14.27
N GLY A 28 5.24 4.27 13.13
CA GLY A 28 5.65 5.66 12.94
C GLY A 28 4.99 6.68 13.85
N LEU A 29 3.82 6.35 14.44
CA LEU A 29 3.15 7.16 15.46
C LEU A 29 3.80 7.06 16.84
N HIS A 30 4.71 6.12 17.06
CA HIS A 30 5.35 5.92 18.35
C HIS A 30 6.26 7.11 18.71
N PRO A 31 6.07 7.77 19.86
CA PRO A 31 6.74 9.04 20.19
C PRO A 31 8.25 8.89 20.39
N ALA A 32 8.74 7.69 20.74
CA ALA A 32 10.17 7.44 20.94
C ALA A 32 11.00 7.36 19.64
N LEU A 33 10.38 7.45 18.45
CA LEU A 33 11.10 7.35 17.19
C LEU A 33 11.81 8.67 16.83
N GLY A 34 13.13 8.64 16.79
CA GLY A 34 13.92 9.78 16.32
C GLY A 34 13.70 10.11 14.83
N PRO A 35 13.93 11.37 14.41
CA PRO A 35 13.67 11.82 13.03
C PRO A 35 14.39 11.01 11.94
N ALA A 36 15.63 10.59 12.20
CA ALA A 36 16.40 9.79 11.25
C ALA A 36 15.77 8.40 11.00
N PHE A 37 15.27 7.75 12.06
CA PHE A 37 14.58 6.47 11.95
C PHE A 37 13.23 6.63 11.27
N GLN A 38 12.45 7.66 11.64
CA GLN A 38 11.20 7.99 10.97
C GLN A 38 11.39 8.15 9.46
N ARG A 39 12.45 8.87 9.03
CA ARG A 39 12.75 9.04 7.61
C ARG A 39 13.07 7.72 6.89
N ARG A 40 13.83 6.82 7.52
CA ARG A 40 14.09 5.47 6.98
C ARG A 40 12.80 4.65 6.88
N LEU A 41 11.94 4.74 7.90
CA LEU A 41 10.66 4.05 7.93
C LEU A 41 9.72 4.54 6.82
N VAL A 42 9.67 5.86 6.57
CA VAL A 42 8.90 6.42 5.45
C VAL A 42 9.42 5.95 4.10
N TRP A 43 10.74 5.80 3.94
CA TRP A 43 11.32 5.19 2.73
C TRP A 43 10.81 3.76 2.52
N VAL A 44 10.85 2.93 3.56
CA VAL A 44 10.33 1.56 3.51
C VAL A 44 8.86 1.57 3.12
N ILE A 45 8.03 2.37 3.80
CA ILE A 45 6.59 2.48 3.51
C ILE A 45 6.34 2.96 2.07
N GLY A 46 7.07 3.97 1.61
CA GLY A 46 6.93 4.50 0.25
C GLY A 46 7.27 3.44 -0.82
N LEU A 47 8.36 2.69 -0.62
CA LEU A 47 8.72 1.56 -1.47
C LEU A 47 7.68 0.44 -1.41
N SER A 48 7.13 0.14 -0.23
CA SER A 48 6.08 -0.86 -0.05
C SER A 48 4.76 -0.47 -0.73
N TRP A 49 4.39 0.82 -0.74
CA TRP A 49 3.26 1.30 -1.56
C TRP A 49 3.52 1.07 -3.05
N GLY A 50 4.72 1.38 -3.53
CA GLY A 50 5.13 1.12 -4.91
C GLY A 50 5.07 -0.37 -5.26
N ALA A 51 5.61 -1.23 -4.38
CA ALA A 51 5.57 -2.68 -4.54
C ALA A 51 4.14 -3.23 -4.58
N GLN A 52 3.23 -2.69 -3.75
CA GLN A 52 1.81 -3.07 -3.79
C GLN A 52 1.12 -2.65 -5.09
N ALA A 53 1.40 -1.44 -5.60
CA ALA A 53 0.85 -0.98 -6.86
C ALA A 53 1.30 -1.87 -8.03
N LEU A 54 2.62 -2.16 -8.09
CA LEU A 54 3.20 -3.01 -9.14
C LEU A 54 2.71 -4.45 -9.06
N SER A 55 2.66 -5.04 -7.86
CA SER A 55 2.13 -6.40 -7.68
C SER A 55 0.64 -6.49 -7.95
N GLY A 56 -0.14 -5.46 -7.61
CA GLY A 56 -1.57 -5.38 -7.96
C GLY A 56 -1.80 -5.33 -9.48
N ALA A 57 -1.00 -4.56 -10.22
CA ALA A 57 -1.02 -4.59 -11.69
C ALA A 57 -0.52 -5.93 -12.25
N GLY A 58 0.47 -6.53 -11.59
CA GLY A 58 0.99 -7.87 -11.90
C GLY A 58 -0.09 -8.94 -11.83
N PHE A 59 -1.01 -8.86 -10.87
CA PHE A 59 -2.18 -9.74 -10.79
C PHE A 59 -3.04 -9.71 -12.05
N GLY A 60 -3.41 -8.51 -12.50
CA GLY A 60 -4.17 -8.34 -13.74
C GLY A 60 -3.38 -8.83 -14.95
N THR A 61 -2.07 -8.61 -14.98
CA THR A 61 -1.19 -9.03 -16.09
C THR A 61 -1.06 -10.55 -16.17
N VAL A 62 -0.86 -11.23 -15.03
CA VAL A 62 -0.81 -12.70 -14.96
C VAL A 62 -2.16 -13.28 -15.38
N SER A 63 -3.26 -12.70 -14.90
CA SER A 63 -4.62 -13.11 -15.31
C SER A 63 -4.84 -12.98 -16.81
N TYR A 64 -4.50 -11.82 -17.38
CA TYR A 64 -4.61 -11.61 -18.83
C TYR A 64 -3.72 -12.57 -19.64
N TYR A 65 -2.49 -12.83 -19.19
CA TYR A 65 -1.56 -13.72 -19.87
C TYR A 65 -2.07 -15.17 -19.95
N TYR A 66 -2.63 -15.71 -18.85
CA TYR A 66 -3.09 -17.10 -18.80
C TYR A 66 -4.54 -17.30 -19.26
N TYR A 67 -5.42 -16.30 -19.07
CA TYR A 67 -6.85 -16.41 -19.35
C TYR A 67 -7.35 -15.56 -20.53
N GLY A 68 -6.50 -14.70 -21.10
CA GLY A 68 -6.86 -13.83 -22.22
C GLY A 68 -7.77 -12.65 -21.85
N GLN A 69 -8.08 -12.48 -20.57
CA GLN A 69 -8.98 -11.44 -20.06
C GLN A 69 -8.53 -10.98 -18.68
N PHE A 70 -8.84 -9.73 -18.34
CA PHE A 70 -8.66 -9.24 -16.97
C PHE A 70 -9.72 -9.83 -16.03
N PRO A 71 -9.47 -9.85 -14.71
CA PRO A 71 -10.49 -10.26 -13.75
C PRO A 71 -11.75 -9.41 -13.92
N GLU A 72 -12.91 -10.07 -14.03
CA GLU A 72 -14.19 -9.38 -14.06
C GLU A 72 -14.48 -8.79 -12.67
N LEU A 73 -14.41 -7.46 -12.56
CA LEU A 73 -14.67 -6.75 -11.32
C LEU A 73 -15.91 -5.87 -11.50
N SER A 74 -16.95 -6.14 -10.70
CA SER A 74 -18.17 -5.34 -10.69
C SER A 74 -18.60 -5.01 -9.26
N GLY A 75 -19.46 -4.01 -9.13
CA GLY A 75 -20.05 -3.62 -7.85
C GLY A 75 -19.00 -3.35 -6.75
N VAL A 76 -19.09 -4.14 -5.67
CA VAL A 76 -18.26 -3.98 -4.47
C VAL A 76 -16.77 -4.21 -4.76
N ALA A 77 -16.43 -5.18 -5.61
CA ALA A 77 -15.04 -5.49 -5.93
C ALA A 77 -14.36 -4.33 -6.68
N PHE A 78 -15.06 -3.73 -7.63
CA PHE A 78 -14.56 -2.56 -8.36
C PHE A 78 -14.35 -1.36 -7.42
N ALA A 79 -15.32 -1.07 -6.56
CA ALA A 79 -15.21 0.01 -5.57
C ALA A 79 -14.05 -0.22 -4.58
N ALA A 80 -13.85 -1.46 -4.14
CA ALA A 80 -12.74 -1.85 -3.28
C ALA A 80 -11.37 -1.68 -3.97
N LEU A 81 -11.26 -2.09 -5.24
CA LEU A 81 -10.06 -1.88 -6.03
C LEU A 81 -9.74 -0.39 -6.20
N LEU A 82 -10.73 0.42 -6.59
CA LEU A 82 -10.55 1.87 -6.74
C LEU A 82 -10.10 2.51 -5.43
N THR A 83 -10.71 2.13 -4.31
CA THR A 83 -10.30 2.59 -2.98
C THR A 83 -8.84 2.24 -2.69
N LYS A 84 -8.40 1.00 -2.97
CA LYS A 84 -7.00 0.60 -2.80
C LYS A 84 -6.05 1.43 -3.66
N ILE A 85 -6.41 1.71 -4.91
CA ILE A 85 -5.59 2.52 -5.82
C ILE A 85 -5.44 3.94 -5.27
N LEU A 86 -6.53 4.57 -4.84
CA LEU A 86 -6.49 5.91 -4.25
C LEU A 86 -5.67 5.94 -2.97
N CYS A 87 -5.79 4.94 -2.10
CA CYS A 87 -4.96 4.81 -0.91
C CYS A 87 -3.47 4.66 -1.25
N ALA A 88 -3.13 3.85 -2.25
CA ALA A 88 -1.75 3.67 -2.68
C ALA A 88 -1.16 4.96 -3.25
N MET A 89 -1.89 5.66 -4.11
CA MET A 89 -1.48 6.97 -4.64
C MET A 89 -1.28 7.99 -3.52
N GLY A 90 -2.24 8.11 -2.62
CA GLY A 90 -2.15 8.99 -1.46
C GLY A 90 -0.95 8.65 -0.58
N GLY A 91 -0.72 7.35 -0.33
CA GLY A 91 0.39 6.85 0.48
C GLY A 91 1.74 7.24 -0.12
N VAL A 92 1.93 7.02 -1.42
CA VAL A 92 3.14 7.45 -2.14
C VAL A 92 3.32 8.96 -2.05
N VAL A 93 2.27 9.75 -2.30
CA VAL A 93 2.35 11.23 -2.26
C VAL A 93 2.75 11.71 -0.87
N VAL A 94 2.15 11.18 0.19
CA VAL A 94 2.47 11.56 1.57
C VAL A 94 3.90 11.15 1.92
N SER A 95 4.33 9.94 1.55
CA SER A 95 5.71 9.48 1.76
C SER A 95 6.73 10.39 1.05
N VAL A 96 6.50 10.72 -0.23
CA VAL A 96 7.38 11.61 -0.99
C VAL A 96 7.41 13.01 -0.39
N ALA A 97 6.25 13.56 0.00
CA ALA A 97 6.16 14.87 0.63
C ALA A 97 6.93 14.91 1.97
N TYR A 98 6.79 13.87 2.79
CA TYR A 98 7.51 13.73 4.04
C TYR A 98 9.02 13.67 3.78
N LEU A 99 9.49 12.81 2.88
CA LEU A 99 10.92 12.64 2.59
C LEU A 99 11.61 13.89 2.06
N ARG A 100 10.87 14.75 1.33
CA ARG A 100 11.40 15.97 0.72
C ARG A 100 11.29 17.21 1.61
N ARG A 101 10.31 17.26 2.50
CA ARG A 101 9.91 18.53 3.16
C ARG A 101 9.75 18.42 4.68
N ALA A 102 9.85 17.24 5.28
CA ALA A 102 9.57 17.06 6.71
C ALA A 102 10.50 17.87 7.62
N ASP A 103 11.73 18.17 7.20
CA ASP A 103 12.68 18.95 8.00
C ASP A 103 12.13 20.34 8.38
N GLY A 104 11.35 20.96 7.50
CA GLY A 104 10.68 22.25 7.76
C GLY A 104 9.27 22.15 8.34
N TRP A 105 8.79 20.95 8.68
CA TRP A 105 7.46 20.76 9.25
C TRP A 105 7.46 20.88 10.76
N SER A 106 6.39 21.45 11.31
CA SER A 106 6.09 21.32 12.73
C SER A 106 5.85 19.85 13.11
N GLU A 107 6.05 19.54 14.39
CA GLU A 107 5.80 18.20 14.93
C GLU A 107 4.35 17.75 14.68
N ALA A 108 3.38 18.65 14.89
CA ALA A 108 1.96 18.39 14.63
C ALA A 108 1.71 17.95 13.17
N ARG A 109 2.38 18.59 12.19
CA ARG A 109 2.24 18.23 10.78
C ARG A 109 2.89 16.88 10.46
N ARG A 110 4.06 16.58 11.05
CA ARG A 110 4.70 15.26 10.91
C ARG A 110 3.80 14.17 11.49
N HIS A 111 3.22 14.41 12.66
CA HIS A 111 2.31 13.48 13.32
C HIS A 111 1.00 13.29 12.52
N ALA A 112 0.45 14.36 11.94
CA ALA A 112 -0.70 14.27 11.04
C ALA A 112 -0.40 13.43 9.78
N ALA A 113 0.79 13.57 9.20
CA ALA A 113 1.21 12.75 8.07
C ALA A 113 1.27 11.25 8.43
N TRP A 114 1.78 10.92 9.62
CA TRP A 114 1.76 9.54 10.12
C TRP A 114 0.34 9.01 10.33
N LYS A 115 -0.56 9.81 10.92
CA LYS A 115 -1.98 9.43 11.06
C LYS A 115 -2.63 9.17 9.71
N LEU A 116 -2.33 10.02 8.73
CA LEU A 116 -2.83 9.86 7.36
C LEU A 116 -2.28 8.58 6.72
N LEU A 117 -0.97 8.31 6.82
CA LEU A 117 -0.39 7.06 6.32
C LEU A 117 -1.03 5.82 6.97
N THR A 118 -1.30 5.88 8.28
CA THR A 118 -1.99 4.81 9.01
C THR A 118 -3.41 4.62 8.48
N GLY A 119 -4.17 5.70 8.32
CA GLY A 119 -5.53 5.63 7.76
C GLY A 119 -5.55 5.06 6.34
N LEU A 120 -4.64 5.51 5.47
CA LEU A 120 -4.54 4.99 4.10
C LEU A 120 -4.16 3.49 4.09
N GLY A 121 -3.21 3.08 4.94
CA GLY A 121 -2.78 1.69 5.07
C GLY A 121 -3.92 0.78 5.57
N THR A 122 -4.61 1.17 6.65
CA THR A 122 -5.72 0.39 7.21
C THR A 122 -6.91 0.34 6.27
N THR A 123 -7.27 1.45 5.61
CA THR A 123 -8.35 1.47 4.61
C THR A 123 -8.01 0.57 3.41
N ALA A 124 -6.77 0.62 2.89
CA ALA A 124 -6.35 -0.25 1.80
C ALA A 124 -6.36 -1.74 2.19
N LEU A 125 -5.94 -2.05 3.43
CA LEU A 125 -5.95 -3.42 3.96
C LEU A 125 -7.38 -3.93 4.14
N ALA A 126 -8.29 -3.11 4.66
CA ALA A 126 -9.71 -3.44 4.77
C ALA A 126 -10.34 -3.66 3.39
N ALA A 127 -10.11 -2.76 2.44
CA ALA A 127 -10.59 -2.91 1.06
C ALA A 127 -10.06 -4.19 0.38
N ALA A 128 -8.86 -4.67 0.76
CA ALA A 128 -8.34 -5.93 0.26
C ALA A 128 -9.21 -7.14 0.67
N ALA A 129 -9.82 -7.11 1.86
CA ALA A 129 -10.73 -8.16 2.31
C ALA A 129 -12.01 -8.19 1.46
N PHE A 130 -12.58 -7.02 1.15
CA PHE A 130 -13.74 -6.92 0.24
C PHE A 130 -13.37 -7.39 -1.16
N LEU A 131 -12.24 -6.94 -1.70
CA LEU A 131 -11.79 -7.39 -3.02
C LEU A 131 -11.61 -8.91 -3.06
N ARG A 132 -11.09 -9.54 -2.00
CA ARG A 132 -10.92 -11.00 -1.94
C ARG A 132 -12.23 -11.80 -1.97
N TRP A 133 -13.31 -11.25 -1.41
CA TRP A 133 -14.56 -11.98 -1.24
C TRP A 133 -15.63 -11.65 -2.28
N TYR A 134 -15.47 -10.54 -3.00
CA TYR A 134 -16.41 -10.07 -4.02
C TYR A 134 -15.86 -10.11 -5.45
N ALA A 135 -14.57 -10.44 -5.63
CA ALA A 135 -13.94 -10.65 -6.94
C ALA A 135 -13.96 -12.12 -7.37
#